data_AF-A0A1A8CH64-F1
#
_entry.id   AF-A0A1A8CH64-F1
#
_cell.length_a   1.000
_cell.length_b   1.000
_cell.length_c   1.000
_cell.angle_alpha   90.00
_cell.angle_beta   90.00
_cell.angle_gamma   90.00
#
_symmetry.space_group_name_H-M   'P 1'
#
loop_
_entity.id
_entity.type
_entity.pdbx_description
1 polymer ?
#
loop_
_entity_poly.entity_id
_entity_poly.type
_entity_poly.pdbx_seq_one_letter_code
_entity_poly.pdbx_strand_id
1 'polypeptide(L)'
;EQKSKRSSQWVPTLPNSSHHLDAVPSSTTINRNRIGRDKKRTFPLCFDDHDPAVIHENAAQLETLVPIRLDMEIDGQKLRDAFTWNMNEKLMTPEMFAEI
;
A
#
# COMPACT_ATOMS: atom_id res chain seq x y z
N GLU A 1 -46.84 37.95 25.35
CA GLU A 1 -46.77 36.62 24.71
C GLU A 1 -45.43 35.97 25.10
N GLN A 2 -45.48 34.92 25.93
CA GLN A 2 -44.32 34.15 26.40
C GLN A 2 -44.43 32.74 25.82
N LYS A 3 -43.31 32.18 25.32
CA LYS A 3 -43.11 30.72 25.27
C LYS A 3 -41.62 30.40 25.27
N SER A 4 -41.09 30.17 26.46
CA SER A 4 -39.76 29.59 26.71
C SER A 4 -39.74 28.15 26.22
N LYS A 5 -38.82 27.80 25.31
CA LYS A 5 -38.61 26.41 24.87
C LYS A 5 -37.63 25.70 25.79
N ARG A 6 -38.11 24.60 26.35
CA ARG A 6 -37.42 23.68 27.26
C ARG A 6 -36.16 23.08 26.65
N SER A 7 -35.18 22.85 27.51
CA SER A 7 -34.08 21.92 27.29
C SER A 7 -34.62 20.50 27.10
N SER A 8 -34.07 19.77 26.14
CA SER A 8 -34.16 18.30 26.12
C SER A 8 -32.92 17.74 25.45
N GLN A 9 -31.96 17.42 26.29
CA GLN A 9 -30.76 16.65 26.00
C GLN A 9 -31.20 15.20 25.74
N TRP A 10 -31.05 14.70 24.51
CA TRP A 10 -31.67 13.45 24.05
C TRP A 10 -30.68 12.29 23.78
N VAL A 11 -29.44 12.36 24.26
CA VAL A 11 -28.48 11.27 24.05
C VAL A 11 -28.02 10.67 25.39
N PRO A 12 -28.20 9.34 25.60
CA PRO A 12 -27.72 8.67 26.80
C PRO A 12 -26.19 8.52 26.75
N THR A 13 -25.50 8.86 27.83
CA THR A 13 -24.10 8.48 28.03
C THR A 13 -24.03 7.05 28.55
N LEU A 14 -23.70 6.10 27.66
CA LEU A 14 -23.34 4.75 28.07
C LEU A 14 -21.83 4.69 28.37
N PRO A 15 -21.40 4.12 29.50
CA PRO A 15 -20.03 3.71 29.69
C PRO A 15 -19.90 2.22 29.34
N ASN A 16 -19.11 1.85 28.33
CA ASN A 16 -18.48 0.54 28.40
C ASN A 16 -17.22 0.41 27.53
N SER A 17 -16.27 -0.26 28.16
CA SER A 17 -15.03 -0.88 27.71
C SER A 17 -15.17 -1.81 26.50
N SER A 18 -14.00 -2.31 26.05
CA SER A 18 -13.71 -3.36 25.02
C SER A 18 -13.57 -2.85 23.57
N HIS A 19 -12.35 -2.60 23.08
CA HIS A 19 -11.29 -3.52 22.60
C HIS A 19 -11.60 -4.12 21.22
N HIS A 20 -10.88 -3.61 20.21
CA HIS A 20 -10.61 -4.15 18.88
C HIS A 20 -11.81 -4.43 17.95
N LEU A 21 -12.25 -3.39 17.23
CA LEU A 21 -12.59 -3.47 15.80
C LEU A 21 -12.09 -2.17 15.19
N ASP A 22 -11.36 -2.26 14.08
CA ASP A 22 -10.79 -1.11 13.37
C ASP A 22 -11.79 0.04 13.30
N ALA A 23 -11.31 1.25 13.58
CA ALA A 23 -12.13 2.45 13.50
C ALA A 23 -12.55 2.67 12.04
N VAL A 24 -13.68 2.08 11.64
CA VAL A 24 -14.32 2.43 10.37
C VAL A 24 -14.79 3.87 10.53
N PRO A 25 -14.39 4.81 9.64
CA PRO A 25 -14.82 6.19 9.75
C PRO A 25 -16.36 6.23 9.69
N SER A 26 -17.00 6.62 10.79
CA SER A 26 -18.42 6.93 10.75
C SER A 26 -18.59 8.12 9.80
N SER A 27 -19.49 7.99 8.83
CA SER A 27 -19.78 9.05 7.87
C SER A 27 -20.37 10.24 8.63
N THR A 28 -19.52 11.19 9.02
CA THR A 28 -19.94 12.46 9.57
C THR A 28 -20.46 13.33 8.44
N THR A 29 -21.59 14.01 8.67
CA THR A 29 -22.19 14.87 7.66
C THR A 29 -21.23 16.01 7.32
N ILE A 30 -20.93 16.17 6.03
CA ILE A 30 -20.01 17.19 5.54
C ILE A 30 -20.60 18.58 5.79
N ASN A 31 -20.00 19.33 6.72
CA ASN A 31 -20.24 20.76 6.83
C ASN A 31 -19.56 21.47 5.63
N ARG A 32 -20.38 22.06 4.75
CA ARG A 32 -19.94 22.71 3.50
C ARG A 32 -19.36 24.12 3.67
N ASN A 33 -19.23 24.62 4.90
CA ASN A 33 -18.62 25.93 5.14
C ASN A 33 -17.19 25.78 5.66
N ARG A 34 -16.24 25.44 4.78
CA ARG A 34 -14.82 25.72 5.02
C ARG A 34 -14.31 26.71 3.98
N ILE A 35 -14.36 27.99 4.35
CA ILE A 35 -13.59 29.05 3.70
C ILE A 35 -12.17 28.96 4.28
N GLY A 36 -11.36 28.05 3.76
CA GLY A 36 -9.99 27.84 4.18
C GLY A 36 -9.26 27.05 3.11
N ARG A 37 -7.98 27.38 2.87
CA ARG A 37 -7.15 26.79 1.82
C ARG A 37 -7.24 25.26 1.89
N ASP A 38 -7.72 24.64 0.81
CA ASP A 38 -7.83 23.19 0.70
C ASP A 38 -6.48 22.55 1.01
N LYS A 39 -6.36 21.93 2.18
CA LYS A 39 -5.25 21.03 2.47
C LYS A 39 -5.53 19.76 1.68
N LYS A 40 -5.02 19.70 0.44
CA LYS A 40 -5.00 18.45 -0.33
C LYS A 40 -4.41 17.37 0.57
N ARG A 41 -5.22 16.37 0.90
CA ARG A 41 -4.77 15.16 1.59
C ARG A 41 -3.93 14.38 0.57
N THR A 42 -2.65 14.71 0.47
CA THR A 42 -1.68 13.86 -0.22
C THR A 42 -1.49 12.65 0.67
N PHE A 43 -2.10 11.53 0.29
CA PHE A 43 -1.62 10.24 0.77
C PHE A 43 -0.10 10.23 0.54
N PRO A 44 0.71 9.72 1.49
CA PRO A 44 2.13 9.53 1.26
C PRO A 44 2.22 8.64 0.03
N LEU A 45 2.54 9.25 -1.11
CA LEU A 45 2.98 8.50 -2.25
C LEU A 45 4.31 7.95 -1.76
N CYS A 46 4.35 6.66 -1.47
CA CYS A 46 5.60 5.91 -1.55
C CYS A 46 6.00 6.07 -3.01
N PHE A 47 6.65 7.19 -3.31
CA PHE A 47 7.31 7.36 -4.57
C PHE A 47 8.32 6.22 -4.59
N ASP A 48 8.13 5.36 -5.58
CA ASP A 48 9.16 4.45 -5.96
C ASP A 48 10.38 5.32 -6.28
N ASP A 49 11.39 5.33 -5.40
CA ASP A 49 12.57 6.20 -5.52
C ASP A 49 13.46 5.81 -6.72
N HIS A 50 13.04 4.81 -7.51
CA HIS A 50 13.67 4.43 -8.76
C HIS A 50 13.49 5.53 -9.80
N ASP A 51 14.61 5.93 -10.42
CA ASP A 51 14.61 6.89 -11.51
C ASP A 51 13.75 6.35 -12.68
N PRO A 52 12.67 7.06 -13.08
CA PRO A 52 11.81 6.62 -14.16
C PRO A 52 12.57 6.43 -15.47
N ALA A 53 13.67 7.18 -15.70
CA ALA A 53 14.48 7.02 -16.90
C ALA A 53 15.09 5.61 -17.00
N VAL A 54 15.54 5.05 -15.88
CA VAL A 54 16.16 3.70 -15.85
C VAL A 54 15.10 2.61 -16.07
N ILE A 55 13.91 2.78 -15.50
CA ILE A 55 12.77 1.89 -15.76
C ILE A 55 12.42 1.89 -17.24
N HIS A 56 12.33 3.07 -17.85
CA HIS A 56 12.05 3.20 -19.28
C HIS A 56 13.16 2.60 -20.15
N GLU A 57 14.43 2.77 -19.79
CA GLU A 57 15.55 2.18 -20.53
C GLU A 57 15.52 0.64 -20.48
N ASN A 58 15.26 0.06 -19.30
CA ASN A 58 15.16 -1.40 -19.13
C ASN A 58 13.99 -1.95 -19.95
N ALA A 59 12.81 -1.32 -19.87
CA ALA A 59 11.62 -1.72 -20.62
C ALA A 59 11.76 -1.60 -22.15
N ALA A 60 12.69 -0.76 -22.62
CA ALA A 60 12.99 -0.61 -24.05
C ALA A 60 13.92 -1.70 -24.61
N GLN A 61 14.56 -2.51 -23.75
CA GLN A 61 15.39 -3.62 -24.21
C GLN A 61 14.54 -4.73 -24.84
N LEU A 62 15.12 -5.46 -25.79
CA LEU A 62 14.49 -6.68 -26.31
C LEU A 62 14.45 -7.74 -25.21
N GLU A 63 13.31 -8.42 -25.06
CA GLU A 63 13.20 -9.54 -24.14
C GLU A 63 13.88 -10.77 -24.74
N THR A 64 14.85 -11.35 -24.03
CA THR A 64 15.53 -12.59 -24.43
C THR A 64 15.45 -13.59 -23.29
N LEU A 65 14.46 -14.47 -23.37
CA LEU A 65 14.11 -15.41 -22.32
C LEU A 65 15.00 -16.66 -22.35
N VAL A 66 15.75 -16.88 -21.26
CA VAL A 66 16.60 -18.06 -21.05
C VAL A 66 16.01 -18.97 -19.96
N PRO A 67 15.83 -20.27 -20.21
CA PRO A 67 15.34 -21.19 -19.19
C PRO A 67 16.44 -21.49 -18.16
N ILE A 68 16.09 -21.43 -16.88
CA ILE A 68 16.97 -21.71 -15.74
C ILE A 68 16.35 -22.84 -14.92
N ARG A 69 17.17 -23.81 -14.54
CA ARG A 69 16.79 -24.91 -13.65
C ARG A 69 17.74 -24.97 -12.48
N LEU A 70 17.18 -24.95 -11.28
CA LEU A 70 17.90 -25.15 -10.03
C LEU A 70 17.63 -26.57 -9.52
N ASP A 71 18.68 -27.29 -9.17
CA ASP A 71 18.62 -28.56 -8.45
C ASP A 71 19.80 -28.55 -7.48
N MET A 72 19.57 -27.99 -6.30
CA MET A 72 20.59 -27.74 -5.28
C MET A 72 20.23 -28.41 -3.98
N GLU A 73 21.24 -28.85 -3.24
CA GLU A 73 21.12 -29.37 -1.88
C GLU A 73 22.22 -28.76 -1.01
N ILE A 74 21.83 -28.01 0.02
CA ILE A 74 22.74 -27.34 0.96
C ILE A 74 22.29 -27.68 2.36
N ASP A 75 23.17 -28.25 3.18
CA ASP A 75 22.87 -28.66 4.57
C ASP A 75 21.59 -29.52 4.70
N GLY A 76 21.34 -30.38 3.72
CA GLY A 76 20.17 -31.26 3.64
C GLY A 76 18.87 -30.57 3.17
N GLN A 77 18.91 -29.26 2.92
CA GLN A 77 17.79 -28.52 2.33
C GLN A 77 17.87 -28.58 0.81
N LYS A 78 16.79 -29.03 0.17
CA LYS A 78 16.71 -29.20 -1.27
C LYS A 78 15.90 -28.08 -1.90
N LEU A 79 16.47 -27.42 -2.91
CA LEU A 79 15.78 -26.45 -3.75
C LEU A 79 15.74 -26.98 -5.18
N ARG A 80 14.53 -27.19 -5.68
CA ARG A 80 14.27 -27.56 -7.08
C ARG A 80 13.31 -26.57 -7.70
N ASP A 81 13.77 -25.87 -8.71
CA ASP A 81 12.99 -24.85 -9.40
C ASP A 81 13.28 -24.83 -10.90
N ALA A 82 12.32 -24.35 -11.67
CA ALA A 82 12.40 -24.17 -13.11
C ALA A 82 11.66 -22.90 -13.50
N PHE A 83 12.41 -21.88 -13.92
CA PHE A 83 11.88 -20.60 -14.33
C PHE A 83 12.57 -20.12 -15.61
N THR A 84 12.14 -18.98 -16.12
CA THR A 84 12.73 -18.34 -17.28
C THR A 84 13.16 -16.93 -16.90
N TRP A 85 14.35 -16.53 -17.33
CA TRP A 85 14.95 -15.24 -16.98
C TRP A 85 15.16 -14.40 -18.24
N ASN A 86 14.86 -13.11 -18.19
CA ASN A 86 15.24 -12.21 -19.26
C ASN A 86 16.74 -11.91 -19.17
N MET A 87 17.53 -12.43 -20.12
CA MET A 87 18.98 -12.22 -20.19
C MET A 87 19.36 -10.73 -20.21
N ASN A 88 18.46 -9.87 -20.70
CA ASN A 88 18.68 -8.44 -20.81
C ASN A 88 18.11 -7.63 -19.62
N GLU A 89 17.66 -8.28 -18.55
CA GLU A 89 17.20 -7.61 -17.32
C GLU A 89 18.36 -6.85 -16.65
N LYS A 90 18.15 -5.55 -16.37
CA LYS A 90 19.17 -4.68 -15.75
C LYS A 90 18.83 -4.22 -14.34
N LEU A 91 17.56 -4.29 -13.93
CA LEU A 91 17.09 -3.73 -12.64
C LEU A 91 17.06 -4.77 -11.54
N MET A 92 16.64 -6.00 -11.84
CA MET A 92 16.63 -7.11 -10.88
C MET A 92 17.86 -7.99 -11.13
N THR A 93 18.82 -8.01 -10.19
CA THR A 93 19.95 -8.92 -10.31
C THR A 93 19.60 -10.33 -9.83
N PRO A 94 20.33 -11.37 -10.24
CA PRO A 94 20.12 -12.72 -9.73
C PRO A 94 20.24 -12.83 -8.20
N GLU A 95 21.15 -12.05 -7.59
CA GLU A 95 21.32 -11.99 -6.13
C GLU A 95 20.07 -11.40 -5.47
N MET A 96 19.55 -10.29 -6.00
CA MET A 96 18.30 -9.70 -5.50
C MET A 96 17.13 -10.67 -5.64
N PHE A 97 17.02 -11.38 -6.76
CA PHE A 97 16.00 -12.40 -6.95
C PHE A 97 16.11 -13.54 -5.93
N ALA A 98 17.34 -13.96 -5.60
CA ALA A 98 17.58 -15.03 -4.62
C ALA A 98 17.31 -14.62 -3.17
N GLU A 99 17.28 -13.31 -2.87
CA GLU A 99 16.98 -12.79 -1.53
C GLU A 99 15.47 -12.67 -1.22
N ILE A 100 14.61 -12.67 -2.25
CA ILE A 100 13.14 -12.58 -2.12
C ILE A 100 12.56 -13.89 -1.57
#